data_AF-A0AAI9T2L0-F1
#
_entry.id   AF-A0AAI9T2L0-F1
#
_cell.length_a   1.000
_cell.length_b   1.000
_cell.length_c   1.000
_cell.angle_alpha   90.00
_cell.angle_beta   90.00
_cell.angle_gamma   90.00
#
_symmetry.space_group_name_H-M   'P 1'
#
loop_
_entity.id
_entity.type
_entity.pdbx_description
1 polymer ?
#
loop_
_entity_poly.entity_id
_entity_poly.type
_entity_poly.pdbx_seq_one_letter_code
_entity_poly.pdbx_strand_id
1 'polypeptide(L)'
;MKRLLTIFSVFVLGFGSSLGVVSCTVRAKHEPEEDEMEGHQDLEILNQIKKEAKQTLSTWWQTKTMIDIIKEYPEQISSFEELVTELKTKNDGLLTLTSTAISKYRFLHQLLVGFKAEFNNLNQDLQDRYSNYYVDTMPLFLGENDISFTLYNINFENIAKLLEDTPQAVLGIRVQVNIAYEVRFKELSPVQDNINKNVVIGNNIDILHNIIKQLAEYFSIFIDNILKKLDYNIIITEFSNYVDLPLVSVFRSLIEQKVKEKKIMFYWVNRFNNISGIMHDIFKENKYFYKDDSVLKWAKEGYNPNKLTKENFLKFYKQKYSFKEIGDYYVRGVATYINLEDMFIENMPLTEEGGGYRGQKLKTPVNVLVPKDKVDQQLEEFAKVTMDFWHYYQLETYSNGNLVFNMNQTNFDELVKSASVLEQKGEIITLLLIFKLIFNFFKNTLNLKSKFSTFMNANRYKYKVNFIKKQQSFVVELFCSKVKCQDETIVNFFL
;
A
#
# COMPACT_ATOMS: atom_id res chain seq x y z
N MET A 1 -4.99 -7.79 -17.25
CA MET A 1 -6.10 -6.96 -16.73
C MET A 1 -6.94 -7.76 -15.73
N LYS A 2 -6.97 -7.38 -14.44
CA LYS A 2 -7.66 -8.10 -13.35
C LYS A 2 -9.03 -7.51 -13.01
N ARG A 3 -9.87 -7.24 -14.02
CA ARG A 3 -11.08 -6.41 -13.89
C ARG A 3 -12.41 -7.14 -14.07
N LEU A 4 -12.50 -8.45 -13.77
CA LEU A 4 -13.81 -9.11 -13.86
C LEU A 4 -14.77 -8.45 -12.85
N LEU A 5 -14.40 -8.40 -11.56
CA LEU A 5 -15.34 -7.98 -10.51
C LEU A 5 -15.67 -6.49 -10.46
N THR A 6 -14.80 -5.61 -10.93
CA THR A 6 -15.08 -4.17 -10.89
C THR A 6 -16.16 -3.76 -11.91
N ILE A 7 -16.31 -4.51 -13.01
CA ILE A 7 -17.45 -4.39 -13.94
C ILE A 7 -18.74 -5.00 -13.34
N PHE A 8 -18.62 -5.95 -12.39
CA PHE A 8 -19.76 -6.54 -11.68
C PHE A 8 -20.17 -5.77 -10.41
N SER A 9 -19.30 -4.92 -9.85
CA SER A 9 -19.54 -4.20 -8.60
C SER A 9 -20.12 -2.79 -8.80
N VAL A 10 -20.72 -2.52 -9.96
CA VAL A 10 -21.43 -1.26 -10.21
C VAL A 10 -22.82 -1.30 -9.58
N PHE A 11 -22.88 -1.38 -8.26
CA PHE A 11 -24.09 -1.05 -7.53
C PHE A 11 -24.06 0.45 -7.27
N VAL A 12 -24.64 1.21 -8.20
CA VAL A 12 -24.88 2.64 -8.01
C VAL A 12 -26.37 2.88 -8.04
N LEU A 13 -26.95 2.83 -6.84
CA LEU A 13 -27.61 3.98 -6.18
C LEU A 13 -28.10 5.03 -7.19
N GLY A 14 -29.37 4.94 -7.54
CA GLY A 14 -30.07 5.84 -8.42
C GLY A 14 -31.50 6.03 -7.93
N PHE A 15 -31.69 7.10 -7.17
CA PHE A 15 -32.93 7.67 -6.65
C PHE A 15 -34.18 7.45 -7.51
N GLY A 16 -35.26 6.96 -6.88
CA GLY A 16 -36.62 6.94 -7.43
C GLY A 16 -37.70 6.56 -6.40
N SER A 17 -38.32 7.58 -5.80
CA SER A 17 -39.60 7.66 -5.04
C SER A 17 -40.37 6.40 -4.57
N SER A 18 -40.50 6.34 -3.23
CA SER A 18 -41.54 5.77 -2.34
C SER A 18 -42.75 4.99 -2.89
N LEU A 19 -43.06 3.88 -2.18
CA LEU A 19 -44.34 3.65 -1.49
C LEU A 19 -44.12 2.61 -0.36
N GLY A 20 -44.56 2.94 0.86
CA GLY A 20 -44.25 2.15 2.06
C GLY A 20 -45.24 1.02 2.35
N VAL A 21 -44.79 0.07 3.16
CA VAL A 21 -45.64 -0.71 4.08
C VAL A 21 -44.88 -0.91 5.39
N VAL A 22 -45.48 -0.43 6.47
CA VAL A 22 -45.09 -0.75 7.86
C VAL A 22 -45.48 -2.19 8.13
N SER A 23 -44.58 -2.99 8.70
CA SER A 23 -44.97 -4.15 9.49
C SER A 23 -44.05 -4.26 10.70
N CYS A 24 -44.61 -3.95 11.87
CA CYS A 24 -44.04 -4.28 13.16
C CYS A 24 -44.05 -5.80 13.33
N THR A 25 -42.90 -6.44 13.52
CA THR A 25 -42.83 -7.70 14.27
C THR A 25 -41.46 -7.91 14.91
N VAL A 26 -41.51 -7.88 16.24
CA VAL A 26 -40.76 -8.68 17.23
C VAL A 26 -39.23 -8.65 17.16
N ARG A 27 -38.68 -7.90 18.12
CA ARG A 27 -37.30 -7.94 18.59
C ARG A 27 -36.98 -9.36 19.08
N ALA A 28 -36.20 -10.13 18.32
CA ALA A 28 -35.42 -11.21 18.90
C ALA A 28 -34.11 -10.59 19.42
N LYS A 29 -34.01 -10.44 20.74
CA LYS A 29 -32.72 -10.19 21.39
C LYS A 29 -31.89 -11.46 21.28
N HIS A 30 -30.89 -11.47 20.40
CA HIS A 30 -29.60 -12.02 20.80
C HIS A 30 -28.78 -10.81 21.23
N GLU A 31 -28.69 -10.60 22.54
CA GLU A 31 -27.59 -9.83 23.08
C GLU A 31 -26.34 -10.69 22.83
N PRO A 32 -25.29 -10.17 22.16
CA PRO A 32 -24.02 -10.88 22.10
C PRO A 32 -23.56 -11.15 23.52
N GLU A 33 -23.02 -12.34 23.77
CA GLU A 33 -22.41 -12.69 25.05
C GLU A 33 -21.36 -11.61 25.40
N GLU A 34 -21.33 -11.12 26.65
CA GLU A 34 -20.46 -10.03 27.10
C GLU A 34 -18.98 -10.27 26.74
N ASP A 35 -18.56 -11.54 26.73
CA ASP A 35 -17.21 -12.00 26.40
C ASP A 35 -16.80 -11.70 24.94
N GLU A 36 -17.73 -11.76 23.97
CA GLU A 36 -17.42 -11.43 22.56
C GLU A 36 -17.27 -9.91 22.37
N MET A 37 -18.04 -9.10 23.08
CA MET A 37 -17.86 -7.64 23.07
C MET A 37 -16.56 -7.22 23.78
N GLU A 38 -16.19 -7.87 24.87
CA GLU A 38 -14.98 -7.57 25.64
C GLU A 38 -13.71 -7.88 24.82
N GLY A 39 -13.66 -9.03 24.14
CA GLY A 39 -12.53 -9.38 23.26
C GLY A 39 -12.34 -8.40 22.08
N HIS A 40 -13.42 -7.83 21.55
CA HIS A 40 -13.35 -6.79 20.51
C HIS A 40 -12.83 -5.45 21.05
N GLN A 41 -13.22 -5.08 22.27
CA GLN A 41 -12.73 -3.86 22.94
C GLN A 41 -11.25 -3.98 23.34
N ASP A 42 -10.83 -5.15 23.81
CA ASP A 42 -9.44 -5.41 24.20
C ASP A 42 -8.49 -5.31 23.00
N LEU A 43 -8.89 -5.85 21.85
CA LEU A 43 -8.15 -5.70 20.59
C LEU A 43 -8.13 -4.25 20.10
N GLU A 44 -9.20 -3.49 20.30
CA GLU A 44 -9.25 -2.07 19.95
C GLU A 44 -8.28 -1.25 20.80
N ILE A 45 -8.26 -1.49 22.11
CA ILE A 45 -7.32 -0.84 23.05
C ILE A 45 -5.88 -1.21 22.69
N LEU A 46 -5.58 -2.49 22.47
CA LEU A 46 -4.24 -2.93 22.05
C LEU A 46 -3.78 -2.22 20.76
N ASN A 47 -4.68 -2.10 19.77
CA ASN A 47 -4.39 -1.39 18.53
C ASN A 47 -4.20 0.11 18.73
N GLN A 48 -4.93 0.72 19.67
CA GLN A 48 -4.77 2.11 20.04
C GLN A 48 -3.40 2.36 20.69
N ILE A 49 -3.02 1.54 21.68
CA ILE A 49 -1.71 1.59 22.32
C ILE A 49 -0.60 1.44 21.28
N LYS A 50 -0.71 0.45 20.39
CA LYS A 50 0.27 0.23 19.30
C LYS A 50 0.40 1.45 18.39
N LYS A 51 -0.72 2.05 17.97
CA LYS A 51 -0.72 3.21 17.09
C LYS A 51 -0.07 4.42 17.76
N GLU A 52 -0.42 4.66 19.03
CA GLU A 52 0.11 5.76 19.83
C GLU A 52 1.62 5.60 20.05
N ALA A 53 2.07 4.41 20.48
CA ALA A 53 3.49 4.14 20.66
C ALA A 53 4.30 4.34 19.38
N LYS A 54 3.80 3.80 18.26
CA LYS A 54 4.45 3.98 16.96
C LYS A 54 4.52 5.46 16.56
N GLN A 55 3.47 6.23 16.81
CA GLN A 55 3.41 7.64 16.47
C GLN A 55 4.37 8.47 17.34
N THR A 56 4.23 8.41 18.67
CA THR A 56 5.04 9.17 19.63
C THR A 56 6.53 8.88 19.45
N LEU A 57 6.93 7.61 19.45
CA LEU A 57 8.33 7.23 19.29
C LEU A 57 8.87 7.62 17.91
N SER A 58 8.07 7.50 16.84
CA SER A 58 8.50 7.96 15.50
C SER A 58 8.68 9.46 15.43
N THR A 59 7.81 10.24 16.07
CA THR A 59 7.89 11.71 16.10
C THR A 59 9.14 12.16 16.84
N TRP A 60 9.50 11.53 17.95
CA TRP A 60 10.74 11.83 18.66
C TRP A 60 11.97 11.64 17.74
N TRP A 61 12.05 10.50 17.03
CA TRP A 61 13.15 10.25 16.10
C TRP A 61 13.18 11.20 14.89
N GLN A 62 12.05 11.75 14.46
CA GLN A 62 12.02 12.77 13.40
C GLN A 62 12.73 14.06 13.82
N THR A 63 12.86 14.33 15.12
CA THR A 63 13.62 15.48 15.65
C THR A 63 15.12 15.22 15.78
N LYS A 64 15.58 14.00 15.47
CA LYS A 64 16.97 13.54 15.65
C LYS A 64 17.59 13.02 14.36
N THR A 65 17.10 13.48 13.20
CA THR A 65 17.55 13.00 11.89
C THR A 65 18.97 13.41 11.55
N MET A 66 19.41 14.59 11.99
CA MET A 66 20.80 15.05 11.87
C MET A 66 21.33 15.59 13.20
N ILE A 67 22.63 15.39 13.45
CA ILE A 67 23.34 15.87 14.65
C ILE A 67 24.65 16.52 14.23
N ASP A 68 24.89 17.73 14.75
CA ASP A 68 26.11 18.49 14.51
C ASP A 68 27.06 18.25 15.69
N ILE A 69 28.07 17.40 15.50
CA ILE A 69 28.97 17.03 16.59
C ILE A 69 29.76 18.25 17.11
N ILE A 70 30.06 19.25 16.27
CA ILE A 70 30.79 20.44 16.70
C ILE A 70 29.90 21.35 17.53
N LYS A 71 28.65 21.57 17.09
CA LYS A 71 27.72 22.47 17.81
C LYS A 71 27.14 21.84 19.07
N GLU A 72 26.83 20.55 19.05
CA GLU A 72 26.10 19.87 20.15
C GLU A 72 27.03 19.15 21.14
N TYR A 73 28.17 18.64 20.68
CA TYR A 73 29.12 17.86 21.49
C TYR A 73 30.59 18.22 21.18
N PRO A 74 30.98 19.52 21.29
CA PRO A 74 32.31 19.98 20.89
C PRO A 74 33.46 19.24 21.58
N GLU A 75 33.24 18.73 22.79
CA GLU A 75 34.23 17.96 23.54
C GLU A 75 34.44 16.52 23.01
N GLN A 76 33.57 16.05 22.12
CA GLN A 76 33.60 14.68 21.55
C GLN A 76 34.17 14.64 20.13
N ILE A 77 34.65 15.75 19.58
CA ILE A 77 35.16 15.81 18.20
C ILE A 77 36.27 14.78 17.97
N SER A 78 37.28 14.69 18.86
CA SER A 78 38.37 13.73 18.70
C SER A 78 37.89 12.27 18.73
N SER A 79 36.97 11.93 19.64
CA SER A 79 36.37 10.60 19.69
C SER A 79 35.53 10.27 18.44
N PHE A 80 34.90 11.30 17.84
CA PHE A 80 34.19 11.16 16.57
C PHE A 80 35.15 10.93 15.39
N GLU A 81 36.26 11.66 15.33
CA GLU A 81 37.31 11.47 14.30
C GLU A 81 37.94 10.08 14.38
N GLU A 82 38.24 9.59 15.59
CA GLU A 82 38.72 8.22 15.83
C GLU A 82 37.71 7.18 15.35
N LEU A 83 36.43 7.35 15.67
CA LEU A 83 35.36 6.47 15.23
C LEU A 83 35.21 6.43 13.70
N VAL A 84 35.25 7.60 13.04
CA VAL A 84 35.22 7.68 11.57
C VAL A 84 36.43 6.96 10.98
N THR A 85 37.61 7.12 11.57
CA THR A 85 38.83 6.44 11.14
C THR A 85 38.71 4.92 11.30
N GLU A 86 38.20 4.44 12.43
CA GLU A 86 37.94 3.01 12.64
C GLU A 86 36.99 2.46 11.57
N LEU A 87 35.87 3.14 11.32
CA LEU A 87 34.89 2.73 10.32
C LEU A 87 35.49 2.68 8.91
N LYS A 88 36.37 3.63 8.54
CA LYS A 88 37.07 3.62 7.24
C LYS A 88 37.97 2.40 7.05
N THR A 89 38.54 1.85 8.12
CA THR A 89 39.48 0.71 8.05
C THR A 89 38.79 -0.66 7.96
N LYS A 90 37.48 -0.74 8.23
CA LYS A 90 36.73 -2.00 8.15
C LYS A 90 36.32 -2.31 6.71
N ASN A 91 36.48 -3.57 6.30
CA ASN A 91 36.20 -4.03 4.92
C ASN A 91 34.76 -3.78 4.45
N ASP A 92 33.80 -3.75 5.38
CA ASP A 92 32.38 -3.50 5.15
C ASP A 92 31.94 -2.10 5.60
N GLY A 93 32.86 -1.30 6.16
CA GLY A 93 32.61 0.06 6.62
C GLY A 93 31.58 0.18 7.72
N LEU A 94 31.30 -0.90 8.47
CA LEU A 94 30.24 -0.96 9.46
C LEU A 94 30.71 -1.36 10.86
N LEU A 95 30.00 -0.86 11.88
CA LEU A 95 30.20 -1.24 13.28
C LEU A 95 28.84 -1.32 13.98
N THR A 96 28.49 -2.50 14.47
CA THR A 96 27.28 -2.67 15.30
C THR A 96 27.64 -2.54 16.78
N LEU A 97 26.99 -1.61 17.45
CA LEU A 97 27.11 -1.35 18.87
C LEU A 97 25.81 -1.77 19.57
N THR A 98 25.94 -2.49 20.68
CA THR A 98 24.84 -2.79 21.61
C THR A 98 24.97 -1.93 22.87
N SER A 99 23.93 -1.87 23.69
CA SER A 99 23.79 -1.06 24.93
C SER A 99 25.10 -0.59 25.59
N THR A 100 25.96 -1.51 26.06
CA THR A 100 27.21 -1.14 26.75
C THR A 100 28.24 -0.50 25.82
N ALA A 101 28.35 -0.97 24.57
CA ALA A 101 29.28 -0.44 23.59
C ALA A 101 28.85 0.94 23.06
N ILE A 102 27.53 1.20 22.99
CA ILE A 102 26.98 2.52 22.65
C ILE A 102 27.45 3.58 23.66
N SER A 103 27.54 3.21 24.94
CA SER A 103 27.88 4.12 26.04
C SER A 103 29.31 4.64 25.99
N LYS A 104 30.18 4.07 25.16
CA LYS A 104 31.54 4.59 24.92
C LYS A 104 31.55 5.94 24.20
N TYR A 105 30.51 6.24 23.42
CA TYR A 105 30.40 7.47 22.64
C TYR A 105 29.28 8.32 23.23
N ARG A 106 29.61 9.48 23.82
CA ARG A 106 28.63 10.27 24.58
C ARG A 106 27.44 10.70 23.73
N PHE A 107 27.67 11.11 22.48
CA PHE A 107 26.60 11.54 21.57
C PHE A 107 25.63 10.39 21.22
N LEU A 108 26.11 9.15 21.06
CA LEU A 108 25.24 7.98 20.87
C LEU A 108 24.52 7.60 22.17
N HIS A 109 25.21 7.70 23.30
CA HIS A 109 24.63 7.44 24.60
C HIS A 109 23.48 8.41 24.91
N GLN A 110 23.64 9.69 24.60
CA GLN A 110 22.59 10.70 24.78
C GLN A 110 21.36 10.44 23.90
N LEU A 111 21.55 9.97 22.66
CA LEU A 111 20.44 9.50 21.83
C LEU A 111 19.69 8.34 22.50
N LEU A 112 20.43 7.36 23.03
CA LEU A 112 19.84 6.21 23.71
C LEU A 112 19.09 6.62 24.98
N VAL A 113 19.70 7.47 25.82
CA VAL A 113 19.09 7.96 27.06
C VAL A 113 17.83 8.79 26.76
N GLY A 114 17.90 9.69 25.77
CA GLY A 114 16.76 10.49 25.35
C GLY A 114 15.60 9.63 24.84
N PHE A 115 15.88 8.60 24.04
CA PHE A 115 14.87 7.65 23.59
C PHE A 115 14.25 6.87 24.76
N LYS A 116 15.08 6.35 25.69
CA LYS A 116 14.58 5.61 26.85
C LYS A 116 13.71 6.49 27.75
N ALA A 117 14.04 7.77 27.90
CA ALA A 117 13.22 8.72 28.64
C ALA A 117 11.85 8.90 27.99
N GLU A 118 11.81 9.12 26.67
CA GLU A 118 10.54 9.24 25.92
C GLU A 118 9.70 7.96 25.99
N PHE A 119 10.35 6.80 25.84
CA PHE A 119 9.69 5.50 25.97
C PHE A 119 9.08 5.30 27.37
N ASN A 120 9.83 5.61 28.43
CA ASN A 120 9.35 5.47 29.80
C ASN A 120 8.20 6.44 30.11
N ASN A 121 8.29 7.69 29.63
CA ASN A 121 7.22 8.68 29.80
C ASN A 121 5.92 8.21 29.14
N LEU A 122 6.00 7.73 27.90
CA LEU A 122 4.85 7.15 27.20
C LEU A 122 4.30 5.93 27.93
N ASN A 123 5.19 5.04 28.39
CA ASN A 123 4.77 3.80 29.07
C ASN A 123 4.04 4.11 30.38
N GLN A 124 4.51 5.12 31.13
CA GLN A 124 3.85 5.60 32.34
C GLN A 124 2.48 6.22 32.04
N ASP A 125 2.39 7.09 31.02
CA ASP A 125 1.12 7.71 30.62
C ASP A 125 0.07 6.66 30.19
N LEU A 126 0.51 5.64 29.45
CA LEU A 126 -0.34 4.51 29.08
C LEU A 126 -0.74 3.67 30.30
N GLN A 127 0.18 3.42 31.25
CA GLN A 127 -0.11 2.70 32.48
C GLN A 127 -1.16 3.45 33.30
N ASP A 128 -1.00 4.75 33.50
CA ASP A 128 -1.91 5.57 34.29
C ASP A 128 -3.32 5.59 33.68
N ARG A 129 -3.40 5.73 32.35
CA ARG A 129 -4.65 5.76 31.58
C ARG A 129 -5.41 4.43 31.63
N TYR A 130 -4.68 3.32 31.65
CA TYR A 130 -5.22 1.96 31.68
C TYR A 130 -4.94 1.25 33.01
N SER A 131 -4.82 2.01 34.10
CA SER A 131 -4.32 1.55 35.40
C SER A 131 -5.06 0.34 35.98
N ASN A 132 -6.35 0.22 35.70
CA ASN A 132 -7.17 -0.94 36.07
C ASN A 132 -6.65 -2.27 35.49
N TYR A 133 -5.87 -2.22 34.41
CA TYR A 133 -5.34 -3.38 33.69
C TYR A 133 -3.84 -3.60 33.92
N TYR A 134 -3.13 -2.63 34.49
CA TYR A 134 -1.67 -2.62 34.63
C TYR A 134 -1.23 -2.38 36.07
N VAL A 135 -1.58 -3.33 36.94
CA VAL A 135 -1.24 -3.28 38.38
C VAL A 135 0.27 -3.50 38.58
N ASP A 136 0.80 -4.61 38.05
CA ASP A 136 2.21 -5.01 38.19
C ASP A 136 2.91 -5.21 36.83
N THR A 137 2.26 -4.79 35.75
CA THR A 137 2.77 -4.93 34.38
C THR A 137 2.78 -3.58 33.69
N MET A 138 3.55 -3.49 32.60
CA MET A 138 3.66 -2.27 31.78
C MET A 138 3.06 -2.51 30.39
N PRO A 139 2.38 -1.51 29.80
CA PRO A 139 1.85 -1.58 28.44
C PRO A 139 2.90 -1.87 27.38
N LEU A 140 4.10 -1.32 27.55
CA LEU A 140 5.24 -1.48 26.67
C LEU A 140 6.40 -2.16 27.39
N PHE A 141 7.12 -3.02 26.68
CA PHE A 141 8.33 -3.67 27.19
C PHE A 141 9.50 -3.49 26.23
N LEU A 142 10.67 -3.17 26.77
CA LEU A 142 11.92 -2.96 26.03
C LEU A 142 13.04 -3.73 26.73
N GLY A 143 13.56 -4.77 26.09
CA GLY A 143 14.69 -5.52 26.62
C GLY A 143 16.02 -4.79 26.43
N GLU A 144 16.98 -4.99 27.34
CA GLU A 144 18.30 -4.35 27.26
C GLU A 144 19.11 -4.80 26.04
N ASN A 145 18.85 -6.02 25.54
CA ASN A 145 19.51 -6.60 24.36
C ASN A 145 18.79 -6.26 23.04
N ASP A 146 17.63 -5.59 23.11
CA ASP A 146 16.80 -5.29 21.94
C ASP A 146 17.22 -3.99 21.23
N ILE A 147 18.28 -3.34 21.74
CA ILE A 147 18.79 -2.06 21.27
C ILE A 147 20.13 -2.26 20.59
N SER A 148 20.19 -1.89 19.31
CA SER A 148 21.44 -1.88 18.55
C SER A 148 21.54 -0.69 17.60
N PHE A 149 22.73 -0.11 17.53
CA PHE A 149 23.08 0.93 16.57
C PHE A 149 24.11 0.37 15.59
N THR A 150 23.76 0.32 14.31
CA THR A 150 24.70 -0.04 13.25
C THR A 150 25.21 1.22 12.59
N LEU A 151 26.51 1.49 12.74
CA LEU A 151 27.17 2.68 12.25
C LEU A 151 27.79 2.40 10.89
N TYR A 152 27.75 3.40 10.01
CA TYR A 152 28.30 3.35 8.68
C TYR A 152 29.09 4.62 8.38
N ASN A 153 30.30 4.50 7.85
CA ASN A 153 31.03 5.66 7.34
C ASN A 153 30.32 6.27 6.12
N ILE A 154 30.25 7.60 6.07
CA ILE A 154 29.88 8.35 4.86
C ILE A 154 31.15 8.72 4.11
N ASN A 155 31.32 8.18 2.89
CA ASN A 155 32.54 8.37 2.13
C ASN A 155 32.48 9.61 1.23
N PHE A 156 32.88 10.77 1.79
CA PHE A 156 32.91 12.04 1.05
C PHE A 156 33.93 12.08 -0.10
N GLU A 157 35.00 11.29 -0.05
CA GLU A 157 35.96 11.18 -1.17
C GLU A 157 35.31 10.54 -2.40
N ASN A 158 34.44 9.54 -2.20
CA ASN A 158 33.66 8.94 -3.27
C ASN A 158 32.51 9.84 -3.73
N ILE A 159 31.85 10.55 -2.81
CA ILE A 159 30.82 11.55 -3.16
C ILE A 159 31.42 12.68 -4.02
N ALA A 160 32.65 13.12 -3.73
CA ALA A 160 33.36 14.14 -4.50
C ALA A 160 33.57 13.76 -5.99
N LYS A 161 33.52 12.47 -6.33
CA LYS A 161 33.55 12.00 -7.74
C LYS A 161 32.27 12.32 -8.51
N LEU A 162 31.19 12.70 -7.81
CA LEU A 162 29.93 13.19 -8.39
C LEU A 162 29.82 14.71 -8.28
N LEU A 163 30.32 15.27 -7.17
CA LEU A 163 30.21 16.70 -6.82
C LEU A 163 31.62 17.29 -6.60
N GLU A 164 32.18 17.92 -7.62
CA GLU A 164 33.59 18.39 -7.62
C GLU A 164 33.91 19.38 -6.49
N ASP A 165 32.92 20.14 -6.01
CA ASP A 165 33.07 21.14 -4.93
C ASP A 165 32.80 20.59 -3.52
N THR A 166 32.82 19.26 -3.32
CA THR A 166 32.62 18.66 -1.99
C THR A 166 33.81 18.99 -1.07
N PRO A 167 33.63 19.67 0.08
CA PRO A 167 34.75 20.04 0.93
C PRO A 167 35.43 18.80 1.56
N GLN A 168 36.76 18.74 1.50
CA GLN A 168 37.53 17.57 1.96
C GLN A 168 37.53 17.36 3.48
N ALA A 169 37.24 18.40 4.27
CA ALA A 169 37.25 18.34 5.74
C ALA A 169 35.93 17.85 6.35
N VAL A 170 34.96 17.43 5.54
CA VAL A 170 33.64 16.97 6.04
C VAL A 170 33.77 15.54 6.52
N LEU A 171 33.27 15.28 7.73
CA LEU A 171 33.18 13.96 8.34
C LEU A 171 31.73 13.67 8.69
N GLY A 172 31.36 12.39 8.56
CA GLY A 172 29.98 11.98 8.72
C GLY A 172 29.83 10.48 8.84
N ILE A 173 28.89 10.07 9.68
CA ILE A 173 28.44 8.69 9.82
C ILE A 173 26.92 8.62 9.71
N ARG A 174 26.41 7.51 9.19
CA ARG A 174 25.00 7.13 9.33
C ARG A 174 24.89 6.13 10.47
N VAL A 175 24.00 6.39 11.41
CA VAL A 175 23.60 5.46 12.46
C VAL A 175 22.24 4.88 12.09
N GLN A 176 22.19 3.57 11.82
CA GLN A 176 20.94 2.83 11.72
C GLN A 176 20.56 2.31 13.11
N VAL A 177 19.52 2.90 13.66
CA VAL A 177 18.93 2.53 14.95
C VAL A 177 17.95 1.39 14.74
N ASN A 178 18.13 0.30 15.50
CA ASN A 178 17.21 -0.83 15.55
C ASN A 178 16.84 -1.09 17.02
N ILE A 179 15.56 -0.89 17.35
CA ILE A 179 15.04 -1.06 18.71
C ILE A 179 13.74 -1.85 18.65
N ALA A 180 13.78 -3.13 19.03
CA ALA A 180 12.58 -3.94 19.18
C ALA A 180 11.90 -3.65 20.52
N TYR A 181 10.57 -3.65 20.54
CA TYR A 181 9.78 -3.51 21.75
C TYR A 181 8.46 -4.27 21.62
N GLU A 182 7.87 -4.60 22.76
CA GLU A 182 6.59 -5.31 22.82
C GLU A 182 5.47 -4.38 23.26
N VAL A 183 4.29 -4.59 22.70
CA VAL A 183 3.03 -4.01 23.14
C VAL A 183 2.20 -5.11 23.78
N ARG A 184 1.73 -4.89 25.01
CA ARG A 184 1.05 -5.87 25.85
C ARG A 184 -0.27 -5.31 26.35
N PHE A 185 -1.34 -6.11 26.40
CA PHE A 185 -2.61 -5.74 27.00
C PHE A 185 -3.35 -6.98 27.51
N LYS A 186 -3.66 -7.03 28.81
CA LYS A 186 -4.26 -8.20 29.50
C LYS A 186 -3.54 -9.52 29.12
N GLU A 187 -4.32 -10.59 28.85
CA GLU A 187 -3.83 -11.91 28.44
C GLU A 187 -3.61 -12.04 26.92
N LEU A 188 -3.77 -10.95 26.15
CA LEU A 188 -3.51 -10.99 24.71
C LEU A 188 -2.02 -11.25 24.47
N SER A 189 -1.73 -12.05 23.44
CA SER A 189 -0.35 -12.33 23.04
C SER A 189 0.40 -11.04 22.75
N PRO A 190 1.60 -10.82 23.33
CA PRO A 190 2.40 -9.63 23.08
C PRO A 190 2.64 -9.40 21.59
N VAL A 191 2.45 -8.17 21.14
CA VAL A 191 2.68 -7.76 19.75
C VAL A 191 4.05 -7.10 19.66
N GLN A 192 4.95 -7.70 18.89
CA GLN A 192 6.25 -7.12 18.59
C GLN A 192 6.10 -5.95 17.61
N ASP A 193 6.81 -4.85 17.88
CA ASP A 193 7.04 -3.76 16.93
C ASP A 193 8.51 -3.34 17.00
N ASN A 194 8.96 -2.55 16.03
CA ASN A 194 10.36 -2.18 15.91
C ASN A 194 10.52 -0.73 15.44
N ILE A 195 11.45 -0.02 16.06
CA ILE A 195 11.93 1.26 15.61
C ILE A 195 13.16 1.02 14.71
N ASN A 196 13.00 1.31 13.42
CA ASN A 196 14.10 1.36 12.46
C ASN A 196 14.24 2.78 11.92
N LYS A 197 15.30 3.49 12.30
CA LYS A 197 15.52 4.91 11.97
C LYS A 197 16.97 5.15 11.56
N ASN A 198 17.18 6.12 10.67
CA ASN A 198 18.50 6.58 10.29
C ASN A 198 18.76 7.95 10.92
N VAL A 199 19.94 8.11 11.51
CA VAL A 199 20.46 9.39 12.00
C VAL A 199 21.77 9.66 11.29
N VAL A 200 21.96 10.88 10.79
CA VAL A 200 23.23 11.33 10.24
C VAL A 200 23.94 12.18 11.28
N ILE A 201 25.17 11.83 11.62
CA ILE A 201 25.99 12.61 12.55
C ILE A 201 27.19 13.10 11.78
N GLY A 202 27.47 14.41 11.81
CA GLY A 202 28.63 14.96 11.14
C GLY A 202 29.15 16.23 11.79
N ASN A 203 30.24 16.73 11.23
CA ASN A 203 30.94 17.90 11.77
C ASN A 203 30.46 19.25 11.22
N ASN A 204 29.57 19.25 10.23
CA ASN A 204 28.97 20.47 9.71
C ASN A 204 27.64 20.15 9.01
N ILE A 205 26.51 20.32 9.72
CA ILE A 205 25.18 20.02 9.15
C ILE A 205 24.88 20.87 7.91
N ASP A 206 25.26 22.14 7.90
CA ASP A 206 24.94 23.06 6.80
C ASP A 206 25.58 22.59 5.48
N ILE A 207 26.82 22.10 5.56
CA ILE A 207 27.51 21.48 4.42
C ILE A 207 26.84 20.14 4.04
N LEU A 208 26.45 19.31 5.00
CA LEU A 208 25.76 18.04 4.70
C LEU A 208 24.43 18.26 3.98
N HIS A 209 23.62 19.22 4.42
CA HIS A 209 22.38 19.60 3.74
C HIS A 209 22.65 20.06 2.30
N ASN A 210 23.68 20.88 2.09
CA ASN A 210 24.06 21.31 0.76
C ASN A 210 24.50 20.12 -0.13
N ILE A 211 25.27 19.17 0.40
CA ILE A 211 25.67 17.95 -0.33
C ILE A 211 24.43 17.13 -0.72
N ILE A 212 23.47 16.92 0.18
CA ILE A 212 22.23 16.17 -0.11
C ILE A 212 21.46 16.82 -1.26
N LYS A 213 21.28 18.15 -1.20
CA LYS A 213 20.60 18.92 -2.23
C LYS A 213 21.30 18.81 -3.59
N GLN A 214 22.63 18.95 -3.60
CA GLN A 214 23.42 18.83 -4.82
C GLN A 214 23.39 17.40 -5.40
N LEU A 215 23.40 16.37 -4.55
CA LEU A 215 23.23 14.98 -4.99
C LEU A 215 21.85 14.77 -5.61
N ALA A 216 20.78 15.26 -4.97
CA ALA A 216 19.43 15.17 -5.52
C ALA A 216 19.33 15.88 -6.88
N GLU A 217 19.92 17.07 -7.02
CA GLU A 217 19.98 17.79 -8.30
C GLU A 217 20.80 17.03 -9.35
N TYR A 218 21.97 16.51 -8.98
CA TYR A 218 22.82 15.69 -9.86
C TYR A 218 22.03 14.50 -10.44
N PHE A 219 21.36 13.72 -9.58
CA PHE A 219 20.60 12.56 -10.04
C PHE A 219 19.39 12.96 -10.88
N SER A 220 18.73 14.07 -10.56
CA SER A 220 17.67 14.58 -11.43
C SER A 220 18.16 14.99 -12.82
N ILE A 221 19.30 15.67 -12.93
CA ILE A 221 19.89 16.02 -14.22
C ILE A 221 20.32 14.75 -14.96
N PHE A 222 20.92 13.79 -14.26
CA PHE A 222 21.34 12.51 -14.82
C PHE A 222 20.15 11.73 -15.40
N ILE A 223 19.06 11.61 -14.63
CA ILE A 223 17.81 10.97 -15.05
C ILE A 223 17.20 11.69 -16.25
N ASP A 224 17.13 13.02 -16.23
CA ASP A 224 16.60 13.83 -17.34
C ASP A 224 17.40 13.61 -18.64
N ASN A 225 18.73 13.56 -18.55
CA ASN A 225 19.59 13.30 -19.70
C ASN A 225 19.39 11.90 -20.30
N ILE A 226 19.12 10.90 -19.47
CA ILE A 226 18.73 9.56 -19.94
C ILE A 226 17.38 9.63 -20.64
N LEU A 227 16.39 10.22 -19.98
CA LEU A 227 15.02 10.29 -20.49
C LEU A 227 14.96 11.04 -21.82
N LYS A 228 15.73 12.11 -21.98
CA LYS A 228 15.84 12.86 -23.22
C LYS A 228 16.31 11.97 -24.39
N LYS A 229 17.24 11.04 -24.16
CA LYS A 229 17.68 10.07 -25.19
C LYS A 229 16.59 9.07 -25.57
N LEU A 230 15.64 8.84 -24.68
CA LEU A 230 14.46 8.00 -24.88
C LEU A 230 13.23 8.80 -25.36
N ASP A 231 13.42 10.07 -25.72
CA ASP A 231 12.32 11.00 -26.05
C ASP A 231 11.23 11.04 -24.98
N TYR A 232 11.63 10.91 -23.71
CA TYR A 232 10.75 10.86 -22.55
C TYR A 232 9.67 9.75 -22.62
N ASN A 233 9.98 8.66 -23.31
CA ASN A 233 9.11 7.48 -23.44
C ASN A 233 9.79 6.25 -22.83
N ILE A 234 9.13 5.58 -21.88
CA ILE A 234 9.59 4.32 -21.30
C ILE A 234 8.62 3.20 -21.66
N ILE A 235 9.11 2.16 -22.31
CA ILE A 235 8.32 0.99 -22.69
C ILE A 235 8.40 -0.05 -21.57
N ILE A 236 7.24 -0.47 -21.07
CA ILE A 236 7.13 -1.56 -20.10
C ILE A 236 6.52 -2.78 -20.79
N THR A 237 7.25 -3.89 -20.76
CA THR A 237 6.82 -5.16 -21.35
C THR A 237 6.15 -6.11 -20.35
N GLU A 238 6.40 -5.91 -19.05
CA GLU A 238 5.83 -6.69 -17.96
C GLU A 238 4.61 -6.02 -17.31
N PHE A 239 3.52 -6.77 -17.23
CA PHE A 239 2.27 -6.26 -16.66
C PHE A 239 2.27 -6.41 -15.13
N SER A 240 2.90 -5.47 -14.42
CA SER A 240 2.71 -5.29 -12.97
C SER A 240 1.41 -4.54 -12.68
N ASN A 241 0.73 -4.85 -11.57
CA ASN A 241 -0.43 -4.08 -11.09
C ASN A 241 -0.07 -2.63 -10.70
N TYR A 242 1.21 -2.40 -10.37
CA TYR A 242 1.74 -1.10 -9.98
C TYR A 242 2.64 -0.58 -11.10
N VAL A 243 2.31 0.57 -11.67
CA VAL A 243 3.14 1.24 -12.71
C VAL A 243 4.53 1.61 -12.16
N ASP A 244 4.59 1.88 -10.86
CA ASP A 244 5.78 2.40 -10.21
C ASP A 244 6.87 1.33 -10.11
N LEU A 245 6.53 0.06 -9.86
CA LEU A 245 7.53 -0.99 -9.63
C LEU A 245 8.45 -1.24 -10.83
N PRO A 246 7.95 -1.43 -12.08
CA PRO A 246 8.82 -1.59 -13.23
C PRO A 246 9.62 -0.31 -13.55
N LEU A 247 9.02 0.88 -13.37
CA LEU A 247 9.71 2.14 -13.63
C LEU A 247 10.84 2.39 -12.62
N VAL A 248 10.58 2.17 -11.34
CA VAL A 248 11.59 2.27 -10.27
C VAL A 248 12.74 1.32 -10.55
N SER A 249 12.43 0.09 -10.99
CA SER A 249 13.48 -0.86 -11.40
C SER A 249 14.34 -0.31 -12.54
N VAL A 250 13.72 0.27 -13.57
CA VAL A 250 14.46 0.86 -14.71
C VAL A 250 15.38 2.00 -14.24
N PHE A 251 14.86 2.99 -13.52
CA PHE A 251 15.68 4.11 -13.04
C PHE A 251 16.76 3.65 -12.07
N ARG A 252 16.41 2.73 -11.17
CA ARG A 252 17.35 2.16 -10.21
C ARG A 252 18.52 1.49 -10.91
N SER A 253 18.26 0.61 -11.88
CA SER A 253 19.33 -0.09 -12.62
C SER A 253 20.23 0.89 -13.37
N LEU A 254 19.68 1.96 -13.94
CA LEU A 254 20.45 2.97 -14.66
C LEU A 254 21.34 3.80 -13.73
N ILE A 255 20.83 4.17 -12.55
CA ILE A 255 21.61 4.87 -11.53
C ILE A 255 22.69 3.95 -10.95
N GLU A 256 22.33 2.72 -10.59
CA GLU A 256 23.24 1.67 -10.11
C GLU A 256 24.40 1.45 -11.06
N GLN A 257 24.14 1.36 -12.37
CA GLN A 257 25.18 1.22 -13.37
C GLN A 257 26.14 2.42 -13.35
N LYS A 258 25.60 3.65 -13.31
CA LYS A 258 26.41 4.87 -13.37
C LYS A 258 27.32 5.06 -12.17
N VAL A 259 26.80 4.82 -10.96
CA VAL A 259 27.56 4.97 -9.71
C VAL A 259 28.58 3.84 -9.54
N LYS A 260 28.25 2.62 -10.02
CA LYS A 260 29.17 1.48 -10.04
C LYS A 260 30.42 1.74 -10.89
N GLU A 261 30.30 2.40 -12.04
CA GLU A 261 31.45 2.82 -12.87
C GLU A 261 32.45 3.69 -12.09
N LYS A 262 31.97 4.51 -11.16
CA LYS A 262 32.77 5.39 -10.31
C LYS A 262 33.23 4.73 -8.99
N LYS A 263 32.92 3.43 -8.80
CA LYS A 263 33.12 2.67 -7.57
C LYS A 263 32.45 3.33 -6.36
N ILE A 264 31.22 3.81 -6.56
CA ILE A 264 30.42 4.47 -5.54
C ILE A 264 29.39 3.49 -5.00
N MET A 265 29.29 3.38 -3.67
CA MET A 265 28.24 2.59 -3.02
C MET A 265 26.87 3.23 -3.25
N PHE A 266 25.92 2.41 -3.68
CA PHE A 266 24.55 2.83 -3.91
C PHE A 266 23.57 1.81 -3.35
N TYR A 267 22.50 2.33 -2.75
CA TYR A 267 21.36 1.53 -2.33
C TYR A 267 20.08 2.36 -2.48
N TRP A 268 18.99 1.72 -2.92
CA TRP A 268 17.67 2.36 -3.00
C TRP A 268 16.62 1.40 -2.47
N VAL A 269 15.94 1.80 -1.39
CA VAL A 269 14.84 1.02 -0.82
C VAL A 269 13.66 1.07 -1.81
N ASN A 270 13.23 -0.10 -2.27
CA ASN A 270 12.04 -0.21 -3.10
C ASN A 270 10.79 -0.04 -2.23
N ARG A 271 10.18 1.15 -2.24
CA ARG A 271 8.85 1.39 -1.66
C ARG A 271 7.80 1.61 -2.74
N PHE A 272 6.54 1.37 -2.37
CA PHE A 272 5.40 1.80 -3.17
C PHE A 272 5.40 3.34 -3.28
N ASN A 273 5.04 3.88 -4.45
CA ASN A 273 5.02 5.31 -4.78
C ASN A 273 6.38 5.99 -4.96
N ASN A 274 7.46 5.24 -5.21
CA ASN A 274 8.75 5.85 -5.55
C ASN A 274 8.71 6.65 -6.86
N ILE A 275 7.66 6.51 -7.66
CA ILE A 275 7.35 7.36 -8.82
C ILE A 275 5.88 7.69 -8.72
N SER A 276 5.53 8.96 -8.94
CA SER A 276 4.12 9.37 -8.95
C SER A 276 3.76 10.12 -10.22
N GLY A 277 2.53 9.89 -10.67
CA GLY A 277 2.05 10.36 -11.94
C GLY A 277 0.57 10.07 -12.13
N ILE A 278 0.06 10.47 -13.28
CA ILE A 278 -1.34 10.24 -13.64
C ILE A 278 -1.38 8.94 -14.43
N MET A 279 -1.96 7.88 -13.85
CA MET A 279 -2.32 6.70 -14.64
C MET A 279 -3.50 7.03 -15.54
N HIS A 280 -3.55 6.45 -16.75
CA HIS A 280 -4.76 6.51 -17.57
C HIS A 280 -5.85 5.62 -16.97
N ASP A 281 -7.10 6.06 -17.05
CA ASP A 281 -8.26 5.44 -16.39
C ASP A 281 -8.44 3.95 -16.71
N ILE A 282 -8.09 3.53 -17.93
CA ILE A 282 -8.15 2.13 -18.33
C ILE A 282 -7.17 1.21 -17.59
N PHE A 283 -6.13 1.79 -16.97
CA PHE A 283 -5.15 1.09 -16.17
C PHE A 283 -5.29 1.37 -14.66
N LYS A 284 -6.16 2.30 -14.23
CA LYS A 284 -6.43 2.58 -12.80
C LYS A 284 -7.22 1.47 -12.12
N GLU A 285 -6.74 0.88 -11.03
CA GLU A 285 -7.49 -0.18 -10.34
C GLU A 285 -8.72 0.33 -9.57
N ASN A 286 -8.75 1.60 -9.16
CA ASN A 286 -9.71 2.15 -8.20
C ASN A 286 -10.73 3.15 -8.79
N LYS A 287 -11.17 2.95 -10.03
CA LYS A 287 -12.21 3.82 -10.60
C LYS A 287 -13.57 3.49 -9.97
N TYR A 288 -14.30 4.52 -9.56
CA TYR A 288 -15.71 4.37 -9.23
C TYR A 288 -16.47 4.02 -10.50
N PHE A 289 -17.22 2.94 -10.46
CA PHE A 289 -18.11 2.58 -11.54
C PHE A 289 -19.46 3.23 -11.31
N TYR A 290 -20.06 3.74 -12.37
CA TYR A 290 -21.38 4.37 -12.39
C TYR A 290 -22.33 3.55 -13.23
N LYS A 291 -23.65 3.78 -13.12
CA LYS A 291 -24.66 3.09 -13.95
C LYS A 291 -24.34 3.10 -15.45
N ASP A 292 -23.70 4.17 -15.94
CA ASP A 292 -23.23 4.28 -17.33
C ASP A 292 -22.03 3.38 -17.71
N ASP A 293 -21.42 2.68 -16.75
CA ASP A 293 -20.41 1.64 -16.94
C ASP A 293 -21.03 0.23 -16.98
N SER A 294 -22.34 0.11 -16.71
CA SER A 294 -23.06 -1.17 -16.65
C SER A 294 -23.34 -1.75 -18.04
N VAL A 295 -23.49 -3.09 -18.07
CA VAL A 295 -24.01 -3.85 -19.21
C VAL A 295 -25.35 -3.31 -19.73
N LEU A 296 -26.16 -2.71 -18.85
CA LEU A 296 -27.44 -2.10 -19.19
C LEU A 296 -27.31 -1.04 -20.29
N LYS A 297 -26.16 -0.35 -20.37
CA LYS A 297 -25.92 0.73 -21.32
C LYS A 297 -25.86 0.23 -22.77
N TRP A 298 -25.44 -1.01 -22.99
CA TRP A 298 -25.18 -1.55 -24.32
C TRP A 298 -25.97 -2.84 -24.63
N ALA A 299 -26.23 -3.69 -23.63
CA ALA A 299 -27.04 -4.90 -23.78
C ALA A 299 -28.54 -4.69 -23.47
N LYS A 300 -28.89 -3.63 -22.74
CA LYS A 300 -30.23 -3.38 -22.13
C LYS A 300 -30.55 -4.38 -21.01
N GLU A 301 -31.79 -4.34 -20.51
CA GLU A 301 -32.27 -5.23 -19.44
C GLU A 301 -32.44 -6.69 -19.91
N GLY A 302 -32.40 -7.61 -18.93
CA GLY A 302 -32.57 -9.04 -19.12
C GLY A 302 -31.31 -9.74 -19.66
N TYR A 303 -31.46 -11.01 -20.03
CA TYR A 303 -30.44 -11.77 -20.74
C TYR A 303 -30.70 -11.72 -22.25
N ASN A 304 -29.75 -11.17 -23.02
CA ASN A 304 -29.83 -11.11 -24.48
C ASN A 304 -28.53 -11.64 -25.10
N PRO A 305 -28.45 -12.94 -25.44
CA PRO A 305 -27.21 -13.55 -25.92
C PRO A 305 -26.69 -12.92 -27.21
N ASN A 306 -27.59 -12.44 -28.08
CA ASN A 306 -27.21 -11.78 -29.35
C ASN A 306 -26.52 -10.43 -29.13
N LYS A 307 -26.78 -9.78 -28.00
CA LYS A 307 -26.10 -8.54 -27.63
C LYS A 307 -24.88 -8.78 -26.78
N LEU A 308 -24.93 -9.75 -25.87
CA LEU A 308 -23.86 -10.12 -24.94
C LEU A 308 -22.69 -10.83 -25.64
N THR A 309 -22.14 -10.20 -26.68
CA THR A 309 -21.01 -10.74 -27.44
C THR A 309 -19.72 -10.04 -27.04
N LYS A 310 -18.61 -10.74 -27.28
CA LYS A 310 -17.26 -10.22 -27.06
C LYS A 310 -17.02 -8.92 -27.82
N GLU A 311 -17.46 -8.85 -29.08
CA GLU A 311 -17.29 -7.69 -29.94
C GLU A 311 -18.04 -6.47 -29.40
N ASN A 312 -19.28 -6.67 -28.94
CA ASN A 312 -20.09 -5.59 -28.37
C ASN A 312 -19.51 -5.09 -27.04
N PHE A 313 -19.07 -6.01 -26.17
CA PHE A 313 -18.38 -5.67 -24.94
C PHE A 313 -17.10 -4.87 -25.20
N LEU A 314 -16.25 -5.35 -26.12
CA LEU A 314 -15.01 -4.66 -26.48
C LEU A 314 -15.28 -3.28 -27.05
N LYS A 315 -16.25 -3.14 -27.96
CA LYS A 315 -16.65 -1.85 -28.53
C LYS A 315 -17.07 -0.87 -27.43
N PHE A 316 -17.93 -1.30 -26.52
CA PHE A 316 -18.35 -0.49 -25.38
C PHE A 316 -17.16 -0.11 -24.49
N TYR A 317 -16.32 -1.07 -24.12
CA TYR A 317 -15.18 -0.86 -23.24
C TYR A 317 -14.15 0.11 -23.84
N LYS A 318 -13.79 -0.05 -25.12
CA LYS A 318 -12.85 0.84 -25.82
C LYS A 318 -13.41 2.26 -25.97
N GLN A 319 -14.71 2.40 -26.26
CA GLN A 319 -15.37 3.71 -26.34
C GLN A 319 -15.40 4.43 -24.99
N LYS A 320 -15.66 3.69 -23.91
CA LYS A 320 -15.81 4.27 -22.57
C LYS A 320 -14.49 4.70 -21.95
N TYR A 321 -13.42 3.94 -22.18
CA TYR A 321 -12.16 4.09 -21.47
C TYR A 321 -11.01 4.66 -22.32
N SER A 322 -11.31 5.20 -23.51
CA SER A 322 -10.43 5.88 -24.49
C SER A 322 -8.93 5.73 -24.24
N PHE A 323 -8.26 4.99 -25.12
CA PHE A 323 -6.81 4.83 -25.05
C PHE A 323 -6.12 6.06 -25.62
N LYS A 324 -5.13 6.59 -24.89
CA LYS A 324 -4.16 7.52 -25.49
C LYS A 324 -3.11 6.68 -26.21
N GLU A 325 -2.80 7.01 -27.45
CA GLU A 325 -1.91 6.25 -28.32
C GLU A 325 -0.69 7.08 -28.72
N ILE A 326 0.47 6.42 -28.82
CA ILE A 326 1.71 6.98 -29.37
C ILE A 326 2.34 5.88 -30.23
N GLY A 327 2.28 6.01 -31.56
CA GLY A 327 2.74 4.98 -32.49
C GLY A 327 2.08 3.62 -32.22
N ASP A 328 2.90 2.57 -32.06
CA ASP A 328 2.45 1.19 -31.78
C ASP A 328 2.21 0.91 -30.28
N TYR A 329 2.08 1.97 -29.48
CA TYR A 329 1.94 1.87 -28.03
C TYR A 329 0.68 2.57 -27.51
N TYR A 330 0.15 2.05 -26.40
CA TYR A 330 -0.78 2.77 -25.55
C TYR A 330 -0.03 3.48 -24.42
N VAL A 331 -0.46 4.70 -24.09
CA VAL A 331 0.05 5.43 -22.91
C VAL A 331 -0.66 4.88 -21.67
N ARG A 332 0.11 4.19 -20.84
CA ARG A 332 -0.35 3.64 -19.57
C ARG A 332 -0.51 4.69 -18.49
N GLY A 333 0.39 5.65 -18.48
CA GLY A 333 0.39 6.76 -17.53
C GLY A 333 1.47 7.77 -17.87
N VAL A 334 1.47 8.87 -17.14
CA VAL A 334 2.46 9.94 -17.26
C VAL A 334 3.12 10.13 -15.90
N ALA A 335 4.39 9.78 -15.78
CA ALA A 335 5.18 10.00 -14.58
C ALA A 335 5.64 11.45 -14.51
N THR A 336 5.52 12.07 -13.33
CA THR A 336 5.79 13.51 -13.12
C THR A 336 6.72 13.77 -11.94
N TYR A 337 6.90 12.79 -11.06
CA TYR A 337 7.78 12.87 -9.90
C TYR A 337 8.53 11.56 -9.72
N ILE A 338 9.74 11.67 -9.17
CA ILE A 338 10.57 10.55 -8.71
C ILE A 338 10.95 10.77 -7.25
N ASN A 339 10.70 9.79 -6.39
CA ASN A 339 11.08 9.85 -5.00
C ASN A 339 12.52 9.36 -4.82
N LEU A 340 13.42 10.28 -4.45
CA LEU A 340 14.80 9.97 -4.14
C LEU A 340 15.04 9.79 -2.63
N GLU A 341 14.03 10.00 -1.78
CA GLU A 341 14.16 9.96 -0.31
C GLU A 341 14.73 8.63 0.23
N ASP A 342 14.47 7.54 -0.49
CA ASP A 342 14.91 6.19 -0.12
C ASP A 342 16.27 5.79 -0.75
N MET A 343 16.95 6.73 -1.41
CA MET A 343 18.28 6.51 -1.99
C MET A 343 19.39 6.85 -1.01
N PHE A 344 20.44 6.03 -1.05
CA PHE A 344 21.66 6.19 -0.27
C PHE A 344 22.87 6.18 -1.20
N ILE A 345 23.73 7.19 -1.07
CA ILE A 345 25.01 7.31 -1.76
C ILE A 345 26.10 7.29 -0.70
N GLU A 346 26.97 6.27 -0.74
CA GLU A 346 28.02 6.12 0.29
C GLU A 346 27.45 6.21 1.72
N ASN A 347 26.36 5.49 1.97
CA ASN A 347 25.58 5.53 3.22
C ASN A 347 24.93 6.88 3.58
N MET A 348 25.10 7.95 2.79
CA MET A 348 24.39 9.21 2.98
C MET A 348 22.95 9.10 2.45
N PRO A 349 21.92 9.29 3.28
CA PRO A 349 20.55 9.34 2.80
C PRO A 349 20.29 10.63 2.01
N LEU A 350 19.50 10.54 0.93
CA LEU A 350 19.07 11.72 0.16
C LEU A 350 17.76 12.36 0.68
N THR A 351 17.37 12.07 1.93
CA THR A 351 16.20 12.70 2.57
C THR A 351 16.57 14.06 3.16
N GLU A 352 15.75 15.08 2.87
CA GLU A 352 15.78 16.34 3.64
C GLU A 352 15.06 16.16 5.00
N GLU A 353 15.41 16.99 5.98
CA GLU A 353 14.74 17.03 7.28
C GLU A 353 13.24 17.32 7.12
N GLY A 354 12.41 16.65 7.94
CA GLY A 354 10.96 16.88 7.97
C GLY A 354 10.11 15.88 7.17
N GLY A 355 10.71 14.84 6.59
CA GLY A 355 10.04 13.56 6.28
C GLY A 355 8.64 13.70 5.69
N GLY A 356 8.51 14.39 4.57
CA GLY A 356 7.25 14.55 3.87
C GLY A 356 7.43 14.28 2.40
N TYR A 357 6.77 13.22 1.91
CA TYR A 357 6.59 12.84 0.51
C TYR A 357 6.68 14.01 -0.48
N ARG A 358 7.89 14.42 -0.86
CA ARG A 358 8.09 15.39 -1.93
C ARG A 358 9.10 14.79 -2.87
N GLY A 359 8.60 13.81 -3.64
CA GLY A 359 9.32 13.34 -4.81
C GLY A 359 9.79 14.53 -5.63
N GLN A 360 10.98 14.41 -6.20
CA GLN A 360 11.54 15.43 -7.06
C GLN A 360 10.74 15.46 -8.36
N LYS A 361 10.26 16.65 -8.72
CA LYS A 361 9.50 16.85 -9.95
C LYS A 361 10.43 16.62 -11.14
N LEU A 362 10.02 15.74 -12.05
CA LEU A 362 10.71 15.55 -13.33
C LEU A 362 10.58 16.83 -14.16
N LYS A 363 11.68 17.27 -14.79
CA LYS A 363 11.68 18.47 -15.64
C LYS A 363 10.67 18.34 -16.78
N THR A 364 10.64 17.17 -17.40
CA THR A 364 9.67 16.80 -18.43
C THR A 364 8.87 15.57 -17.98
N PRO A 365 7.53 15.58 -18.10
CA PRO A 365 6.73 14.39 -17.84
C PRO A 365 7.11 13.22 -18.76
N VAL A 366 7.14 12.01 -18.21
CA VAL A 366 7.56 10.80 -18.93
C VAL A 366 6.35 9.97 -19.27
N ASN A 367 6.16 9.64 -20.55
CA ASN A 367 5.13 8.70 -20.96
C ASN A 367 5.58 7.27 -20.63
N VAL A 368 4.69 6.55 -19.97
CA VAL A 368 4.84 5.14 -19.71
C VAL A 368 4.04 4.40 -20.77
N LEU A 369 4.74 3.69 -21.65
CA LEU A 369 4.18 3.04 -22.83
C LEU A 369 4.05 1.54 -22.61
N VAL A 370 2.99 0.96 -23.17
CA VAL A 370 2.80 -0.48 -23.27
C VAL A 370 2.47 -0.87 -24.71
N PRO A 371 3.03 -1.98 -25.23
CA PRO A 371 2.77 -2.41 -26.61
C PRO A 371 1.27 -2.65 -26.87
N LYS A 372 0.75 -2.13 -27.99
CA LYS A 372 -0.68 -2.27 -28.34
C LYS A 372 -1.10 -3.71 -28.51
N ASP A 373 -0.31 -4.48 -29.26
CA ASP A 373 -0.54 -5.91 -29.53
C ASP A 373 -0.76 -6.72 -28.25
N LYS A 374 0.08 -6.50 -27.23
CA LYS A 374 -0.03 -7.18 -25.93
C LYS A 374 -1.28 -6.76 -25.18
N VAL A 375 -1.61 -5.46 -25.18
CA VAL A 375 -2.81 -4.94 -24.49
C VAL A 375 -4.08 -5.43 -25.17
N ASP A 376 -4.13 -5.37 -26.49
CA ASP A 376 -5.27 -5.83 -27.28
C ASP A 376 -5.48 -7.33 -27.12
N GLN A 377 -4.42 -8.15 -27.15
CA GLN A 377 -4.50 -9.58 -26.86
C GLN A 377 -5.08 -9.86 -25.46
N GLN A 378 -4.59 -9.15 -24.44
CA GLN A 378 -5.13 -9.30 -23.08
C GLN A 378 -6.58 -8.82 -22.98
N LEU A 379 -6.97 -7.80 -23.74
CA LEU A 379 -8.32 -7.25 -23.72
C LEU A 379 -9.29 -8.22 -24.37
N GLU A 380 -8.89 -8.84 -25.46
CA GLU A 380 -9.60 -9.90 -26.15
C GLU A 380 -9.84 -11.10 -25.22
N GLU A 381 -8.80 -11.53 -24.49
CA GLU A 381 -8.89 -12.64 -23.53
C GLU A 381 -9.80 -12.26 -22.34
N PHE A 382 -9.69 -11.02 -21.85
CA PHE A 382 -10.55 -10.49 -20.79
C PHE A 382 -12.03 -10.42 -21.21
N ALA A 383 -12.30 -9.91 -22.41
CA ALA A 383 -13.66 -9.83 -22.95
C ALA A 383 -14.26 -11.22 -23.13
N LYS A 384 -13.47 -12.17 -23.63
CA LYS A 384 -13.89 -13.57 -23.76
C LYS A 384 -14.32 -14.14 -22.40
N VAL A 385 -13.44 -14.10 -21.39
CA VAL A 385 -13.75 -14.65 -20.06
C VAL A 385 -14.96 -13.95 -19.42
N THR A 386 -15.11 -12.65 -19.63
CA THR A 386 -16.25 -11.88 -19.10
C THR A 386 -17.57 -12.31 -19.76
N MET A 387 -17.58 -12.53 -21.08
CA MET A 387 -18.79 -12.99 -21.78
C MET A 387 -19.07 -14.47 -21.50
N ASP A 388 -18.05 -15.32 -21.43
CA ASP A 388 -18.19 -16.73 -21.04
C ASP A 388 -18.83 -16.84 -19.65
N PHE A 389 -18.44 -15.99 -18.70
CA PHE A 389 -19.08 -15.91 -17.38
C PHE A 389 -20.55 -15.47 -17.47
N TRP A 390 -20.83 -14.46 -18.31
CA TRP A 390 -22.18 -13.94 -18.51
C TRP A 390 -23.13 -15.00 -19.08
N HIS A 391 -22.64 -15.78 -20.06
CA HIS A 391 -23.38 -16.88 -20.67
C HIS A 391 -23.53 -18.08 -19.74
N TYR A 392 -22.48 -18.41 -18.97
CA TYR A 392 -22.49 -19.54 -18.04
C TYR A 392 -23.66 -19.45 -17.04
N TYR A 393 -23.92 -18.25 -16.51
CA TYR A 393 -25.02 -18.00 -15.58
C TYR A 393 -26.27 -17.41 -16.22
N GLN A 394 -26.30 -17.27 -17.56
CA GLN A 394 -27.34 -16.50 -18.29
C GLN A 394 -27.72 -15.21 -17.55
N LEU A 395 -26.70 -14.44 -17.16
CA LEU A 395 -26.82 -13.40 -16.15
C LEU A 395 -27.73 -12.26 -16.65
N GLU A 396 -28.73 -11.91 -15.86
CA GLU A 396 -29.70 -10.85 -16.20
C GLU A 396 -29.46 -9.62 -15.34
N THR A 397 -29.70 -8.44 -15.93
CA THR A 397 -29.60 -7.17 -15.23
C THR A 397 -30.82 -6.31 -15.48
N TYR A 398 -31.22 -5.53 -14.48
CA TYR A 398 -32.41 -4.69 -14.53
C TYR A 398 -32.09 -3.27 -14.06
N SER A 399 -32.83 -2.27 -14.57
CA SER A 399 -32.58 -0.85 -14.31
C SER A 399 -32.78 -0.43 -12.86
N ASN A 400 -33.50 -1.24 -12.08
CA ASN A 400 -33.68 -1.13 -10.63
C ASN A 400 -32.48 -1.66 -9.82
N GLY A 401 -31.41 -2.13 -10.48
CA GLY A 401 -30.23 -2.64 -9.81
C GLY A 401 -30.25 -4.15 -9.55
N ASN A 402 -31.31 -4.86 -9.94
CA ASN A 402 -31.38 -6.30 -9.75
C ASN A 402 -30.40 -7.03 -10.66
N LEU A 403 -29.68 -7.99 -10.07
CA LEU A 403 -28.77 -8.90 -10.77
C LEU A 403 -29.26 -10.32 -10.57
N VAL A 404 -29.43 -11.07 -11.65
CA VAL A 404 -30.03 -12.42 -11.61
C VAL A 404 -29.10 -13.46 -12.20
N PHE A 405 -28.68 -14.42 -11.39
CA PHE A 405 -27.89 -15.56 -11.82
C PHE A 405 -28.79 -16.79 -12.01
N ASN A 406 -28.77 -17.38 -13.19
CA ASN A 406 -29.39 -18.68 -13.47
C ASN A 406 -28.32 -19.76 -13.25
N MET A 407 -28.45 -20.52 -12.17
CA MET A 407 -27.45 -21.46 -11.68
C MET A 407 -27.94 -22.90 -11.81
N ASN A 408 -27.03 -23.83 -12.12
CA ASN A 408 -27.34 -25.24 -11.97
C ASN A 408 -27.56 -25.60 -10.48
N GLN A 409 -28.25 -26.72 -10.24
CA GLN A 409 -28.58 -27.20 -8.91
C GLN A 409 -27.36 -27.32 -7.98
N THR A 410 -26.25 -27.87 -8.45
CA THR A 410 -25.03 -28.07 -7.65
C THR A 410 -24.46 -26.75 -7.15
N ASN A 411 -24.30 -25.75 -8.02
CA ASN A 411 -23.78 -24.44 -7.67
C ASN A 411 -24.74 -23.70 -6.72
N PHE A 412 -26.06 -23.83 -6.95
CA PHE A 412 -27.09 -23.23 -6.11
C PHE A 412 -27.07 -23.81 -4.69
N ASP A 413 -27.04 -25.14 -4.55
CA ASP A 413 -27.01 -25.81 -3.26
C ASP A 413 -25.75 -25.46 -2.45
N GLU A 414 -24.59 -25.40 -3.12
CA GLU A 414 -23.33 -25.03 -2.49
C GLU A 414 -23.29 -23.55 -2.08
N LEU A 415 -23.90 -22.66 -2.88
CA LEU A 415 -24.08 -21.25 -2.53
C LEU A 415 -24.98 -21.09 -1.31
N VAL A 416 -26.14 -21.74 -1.29
CA VAL A 416 -27.11 -21.68 -0.18
C VAL A 416 -26.50 -22.24 1.11
N LYS A 417 -25.79 -23.36 1.02
CA LYS A 417 -25.07 -23.94 2.16
C LYS A 417 -24.04 -22.95 2.73
N SER A 418 -23.25 -22.33 1.85
CA SER A 418 -22.23 -21.36 2.23
C SER A 418 -22.83 -20.08 2.83
N ALA A 419 -23.94 -19.61 2.29
CA ALA A 419 -24.63 -18.43 2.80
C ALA A 419 -25.28 -18.67 4.18
N SER A 420 -25.81 -19.87 4.42
CA SER A 420 -26.39 -20.24 5.73
C SER A 420 -25.35 -20.20 6.86
N VAL A 421 -24.08 -20.53 6.56
CA VAL A 421 -22.96 -20.38 7.51
C VAL A 421 -22.61 -18.92 7.77
N LEU A 422 -22.79 -18.05 6.77
CA LEU A 422 -22.54 -16.61 6.92
C LEU A 422 -23.66 -15.92 7.71
N GLU A 423 -24.91 -16.34 7.54
CA GLU A 423 -26.07 -15.85 8.29
C GLU A 423 -25.95 -16.10 9.79
N GLN A 424 -25.41 -17.26 10.20
CA GLN A 424 -25.20 -17.63 11.61
C GLN A 424 -24.15 -16.79 12.34
N LYS A 425 -23.30 -16.04 11.62
CA LYS A 425 -22.20 -15.25 12.19
C LYS A 425 -22.58 -13.81 12.57
N GLY A 426 -23.87 -13.46 12.53
CA GLY A 426 -24.41 -12.25 13.16
C GLY A 426 -24.00 -10.88 12.58
N GLU A 427 -23.04 -10.77 11.66
CA GLU A 427 -22.52 -9.46 11.25
C GLU A 427 -22.26 -9.29 9.75
N ILE A 428 -22.61 -8.09 9.27
CA ILE A 428 -21.90 -7.29 8.25
C ILE A 428 -21.03 -8.11 7.29
N ILE A 429 -21.66 -8.69 6.28
CA ILE A 429 -20.97 -9.53 5.31
C ILE A 429 -20.39 -8.65 4.20
N THR A 430 -19.13 -8.89 3.85
CA THR A 430 -18.60 -8.41 2.58
C THR A 430 -19.16 -9.30 1.47
N LEU A 431 -19.98 -8.71 0.58
CA LEU A 431 -20.47 -9.32 -0.67
C LEU A 431 -19.41 -10.08 -1.46
N LEU A 432 -18.16 -9.68 -1.29
CA LEU A 432 -16.98 -10.32 -1.83
C LEU A 432 -16.92 -11.83 -1.55
N LEU A 433 -17.41 -12.32 -0.40
CA LEU A 433 -17.42 -13.75 -0.08
C LEU A 433 -18.37 -14.54 -0.99
N ILE A 434 -19.58 -14.00 -1.23
CA ILE A 434 -20.58 -14.60 -2.12
C ILE A 434 -20.07 -14.59 -3.55
N PHE A 435 -19.61 -13.44 -4.05
CA PHE A 435 -19.06 -13.34 -5.39
C PHE A 435 -17.83 -14.23 -5.58
N LYS A 436 -16.92 -14.30 -4.60
CA LYS A 436 -15.74 -15.19 -4.65
C LYS A 436 -16.15 -16.64 -4.90
N LEU A 437 -17.19 -17.12 -4.23
CA LEU A 437 -17.70 -18.48 -4.42
C LEU A 437 -18.23 -18.69 -5.84
N ILE A 438 -19.06 -17.76 -6.34
CA ILE A 438 -19.62 -17.79 -7.70
C ILE A 438 -18.53 -17.79 -8.77
N PHE A 439 -17.49 -16.96 -8.60
CA PHE A 439 -16.34 -16.96 -9.51
C PHE A 439 -15.54 -18.24 -9.44
N ASN A 440 -15.41 -18.87 -8.27
CA ASN A 440 -14.71 -20.14 -8.15
C ASN A 440 -15.45 -21.27 -8.89
N PHE A 441 -16.78 -21.32 -8.82
CA PHE A 441 -17.57 -22.29 -9.58
C PHE A 441 -17.31 -22.18 -11.08
N PHE A 442 -17.41 -20.96 -11.62
CA PHE A 442 -17.11 -20.71 -13.03
C PHE A 442 -15.64 -20.98 -13.38
N LYS A 443 -14.70 -20.63 -12.49
CA LYS A 443 -13.28 -20.88 -12.72
C LYS A 443 -12.99 -22.37 -12.90
N ASN A 444 -13.69 -23.24 -12.18
CA ASN A 444 -13.54 -24.69 -12.29
C ASN A 444 -14.03 -25.23 -13.65
N THR A 445 -14.86 -24.48 -14.37
CA THR A 445 -15.30 -24.86 -15.73
C THR A 445 -14.34 -24.39 -16.82
N LEU A 446 -13.34 -23.58 -16.49
CA LEU A 446 -12.34 -23.11 -17.45
C LEU A 446 -11.19 -24.14 -17.56
N ASN A 447 -10.84 -24.53 -18.78
CA ASN A 447 -9.63 -25.32 -19.05
C ASN A 447 -8.39 -24.41 -18.93
N LEU A 448 -7.88 -24.24 -17.70
CA LEU A 448 -6.89 -23.22 -17.36
C LEU A 448 -5.45 -23.64 -17.73
N LYS A 449 -5.07 -23.41 -19.00
CA LYS A 449 -3.69 -23.02 -19.33
C LYS A 449 -3.45 -21.51 -19.18
N SER A 450 -4.50 -20.70 -18.95
CA SER A 450 -4.41 -19.25 -18.85
C SER A 450 -4.09 -18.75 -17.43
N LYS A 451 -3.14 -17.81 -17.34
CA LYS A 451 -2.62 -17.20 -16.11
C LYS A 451 -3.52 -16.08 -15.58
N PHE A 452 -4.82 -16.30 -15.45
CA PHE A 452 -5.70 -15.28 -14.86
C PHE A 452 -5.69 -15.37 -13.34
N SER A 453 -5.34 -14.25 -12.69
CA SER A 453 -5.53 -14.06 -11.25
C SER A 453 -6.73 -13.17 -11.00
N THR A 454 -7.70 -13.69 -10.24
CA THR A 454 -8.81 -12.91 -9.71
C THR A 454 -8.31 -12.14 -8.49
N PHE A 455 -8.26 -10.81 -8.60
CA PHE A 455 -8.02 -9.94 -7.46
C PHE A 455 -9.34 -9.29 -7.08
N MET A 456 -9.75 -9.45 -5.83
CA MET A 456 -11.00 -8.89 -5.32
C MET A 456 -10.63 -7.98 -4.16
N ASN A 457 -10.95 -6.69 -4.30
CA ASN A 457 -10.73 -5.71 -3.25
C ASN A 457 -12.09 -5.33 -2.66
N ALA A 458 -12.27 -5.54 -1.36
CA ALA A 458 -13.46 -5.08 -0.67
C ALA A 458 -13.29 -3.57 -0.42
N ASN A 459 -14.18 -2.76 -1.00
CA ASN A 459 -14.40 -1.44 -0.40
C ASN A 459 -14.86 -1.65 1.06
N ARG A 460 -14.47 -0.74 1.96
CA ARG A 460 -14.79 -0.77 3.40
C ARG A 460 -16.30 -0.61 3.71
N TYR A 461 -17.19 -0.85 2.75
CA TYR A 461 -18.63 -0.72 2.91
C TYR A 461 -19.18 -1.95 3.62
N LYS A 462 -19.74 -1.68 4.79
CA LYS A 462 -20.42 -2.62 5.66
C LYS A 462 -21.90 -2.63 5.27
N TYR A 463 -22.42 -3.75 4.75
CA TYR A 463 -23.83 -3.89 4.37
C TYR A 463 -24.57 -4.71 5.43
N LYS A 464 -25.79 -4.30 5.77
CA LYS A 464 -26.76 -5.21 6.38
C LYS A 464 -27.31 -6.08 5.25
N VAL A 465 -27.26 -7.39 5.41
CA VAL A 465 -27.65 -8.35 4.39
C VAL A 465 -28.86 -9.12 4.90
N ASN A 466 -29.89 -9.28 4.06
CA ASN A 466 -31.01 -10.17 4.32
C ASN A 466 -30.96 -11.33 3.32
N PHE A 467 -31.09 -12.55 3.83
CA PHE A 467 -31.08 -13.76 3.03
C PHE A 467 -32.49 -14.34 2.97
N ILE A 468 -33.05 -14.42 1.77
CA ILE A 468 -34.39 -15.01 1.56
C ILE A 468 -34.23 -16.28 0.73
N LYS A 469 -34.43 -17.42 1.40
CA LYS A 469 -34.40 -18.73 0.75
C LYS A 469 -35.81 -19.17 0.39
N LYS A 470 -36.01 -19.52 -0.88
CA LYS A 470 -37.20 -20.22 -1.39
C LYS A 470 -36.76 -21.51 -2.09
N GLN A 471 -37.72 -22.37 -2.41
CA GLN A 471 -37.45 -23.69 -2.99
C GLN A 471 -36.66 -23.63 -4.30
N GLN A 472 -36.85 -22.57 -5.10
CA GLN A 472 -36.19 -22.39 -6.42
C GLN A 472 -35.44 -21.06 -6.56
N SER A 473 -35.32 -20.29 -5.48
CA SER A 473 -34.62 -19.00 -5.54
C SER A 473 -33.93 -18.71 -4.23
N PHE A 474 -32.75 -18.10 -4.32
CA PHE A 474 -32.04 -17.55 -3.19
C PHE A 474 -31.83 -16.05 -3.46
N VAL A 475 -32.28 -15.21 -2.54
CA VAL A 475 -32.23 -13.76 -2.70
C VAL A 475 -31.36 -13.15 -1.61
N VAL A 476 -30.49 -12.25 -2.00
CA VAL A 476 -29.60 -11.48 -1.13
C VAL A 476 -29.97 -10.02 -1.28
N GLU A 477 -30.66 -9.48 -0.28
CA GLU A 477 -30.99 -8.05 -0.22
C GLU A 477 -29.94 -7.30 0.58
N LEU A 478 -29.54 -6.14 0.07
CA LEU A 478 -28.44 -5.35 0.60
C LEU A 478 -28.94 -3.99 1.05
N PHE A 479 -28.71 -3.69 2.32
CA PHE A 479 -29.06 -2.42 2.94
C PHE A 479 -27.77 -1.70 3.37
N CYS A 480 -27.55 -0.50 2.83
CA CYS A 480 -26.38 0.31 3.19
C CYS A 480 -26.64 1.03 4.53
N SER A 481 -25.69 0.99 5.46
CA SER A 481 -25.86 1.56 6.81
C SER A 481 -25.53 3.05 6.93
N LYS A 482 -25.09 3.73 5.86
CA LYS A 482 -24.70 5.17 5.89
C LYS A 482 -25.61 6.06 5.03
N VAL A 483 -25.91 7.24 5.57
CA VAL A 483 -26.78 8.35 5.08
C VAL A 483 -26.56 8.80 3.62
N LYS A 484 -25.51 8.34 2.91
CA LYS A 484 -25.21 8.74 1.52
C LYS A 484 -25.64 7.74 0.44
N CYS A 485 -26.31 6.65 0.80
CA CYS A 485 -26.75 5.63 -0.15
C CYS A 485 -28.23 5.33 0.08
N GLN A 486 -29.12 5.89 -0.75
CA GLN A 486 -30.58 5.82 -0.57
C GLN A 486 -31.28 4.77 -1.45
N ASP A 487 -30.67 3.61 -1.76
CA ASP A 487 -31.42 2.54 -2.48
C ASP A 487 -31.07 1.11 -1.99
N GLU A 488 -32.08 0.24 -2.08
CA GLU A 488 -32.00 -1.21 -1.88
C GLU A 488 -31.40 -1.87 -3.14
N THR A 489 -30.51 -2.84 -2.96
CA THR A 489 -29.98 -3.66 -4.06
C THR A 489 -30.32 -5.12 -3.81
N ILE A 490 -30.92 -5.78 -4.80
CA ILE A 490 -31.34 -7.17 -4.70
C ILE A 490 -30.53 -8.02 -5.69
N VAL A 491 -29.79 -8.99 -5.17
CA VAL A 491 -29.13 -10.02 -5.98
C VAL A 491 -29.95 -11.29 -5.87
N ASN A 492 -30.44 -11.79 -7.01
CA ASN A 492 -31.25 -13.00 -7.09
C ASN A 492 -30.46 -14.15 -7.73
N PHE A 493 -30.67 -15.35 -7.22
CA PHE A 493 -30.13 -16.59 -7.73
C PHE A 493 -31.30 -17.52 -7.99
N PHE A 494 -31.48 -18.00 -9.22
CA PHE A 494 -32.53 -18.93 -9.61
C PHE A 494 -31.93 -20.25 -10.09
N LEU A 495 -32.69 -21.32 -9.91
CA LEU A 495 -32.45 -22.65 -10.47
C LEU A 495 -32.90 -22.74 -11.93
#